data_AF-K0EPQ7-F1
#
_entry.id   AF-K0EPQ7-F1
#
_cell.length_a   1.000
_cell.length_b   1.000
_cell.length_c   1.000
_cell.angle_alpha   90.00
_cell.angle_beta   90.00
_cell.angle_gamma   90.00
#
_symmetry.space_group_name_H-M   'P 1'
#
loop_
_entity.id
_entity.type
_entity.pdbx_description
1 polymer ?
#
loop_
_entity_poly.entity_id
_entity_poly.type
_entity_poly.pdbx_seq_one_letter_code
_entity_poly.pdbx_strand_id
1 'polypeptide(L)'
;MASDGDRIADRYTLREMFTLGGEGLVWRATDEVLGRDVVLKCPRVGDTAGVQALRVAARNAAVLRHPNIVGVLDIFECDGVLWLVTEYVPGASLAENVRRQGKMGISQTVAVGAQVASALAHCHGNGILHCDVSPENIILTPDGDARLTDFGSSLDLRAAGTGENPKADAARGKWRYAAPELGEGGLPGPKADVYALAASLLAVSGPRRGAGALDAVLTRLTLSNPSLRPTAAAAADAFARLEQAPRDLDRTLLRRVVLGAALLCAVALTVAAGVAMPADGPADPLGDPRTADPCALLDPAVLAEFGRIDMATDEGNFDTCDLRVRLPGEDFHPEVGRVRLTLSEAPPPEQNSQTTVTRVGNLAIVSERPGSTRCIRALILSDAATVEILGQRKPGGPDPCALADAVTAHVRELVERGPIPRRSGEFPTDSLARHDACAQLDVSTLSKVPGLDALRPVRGFGNWSCRWNSTIDSHVTVRYDRDPPKTAEDGQPLVLAGLPSFRRTGATSTDECTVQIQYRDFTGVSGDELAEIAVVQFGGAPTPELRCATATELATTVAASLVR
;
A
#
# COMPACT_ATOMS: atom_id res chain seq x y z
N MET A 1 -28.43 -27.13 3.81
CA MET A 1 -27.29 -26.47 4.47
C MET A 1 -27.15 -27.10 5.83
N ALA A 2 -25.93 -27.41 6.27
CA ALA A 2 -25.69 -27.95 7.60
C ALA A 2 -26.16 -26.95 8.68
N SER A 3 -26.66 -27.47 9.80
CA SER A 3 -27.28 -26.74 10.90
C SER A 3 -26.72 -27.21 12.24
N ASP A 4 -26.91 -26.41 13.29
CA ASP A 4 -26.53 -26.80 14.66
C ASP A 4 -27.23 -28.12 15.05
N GLY A 5 -26.47 -29.05 15.61
CA GLY A 5 -26.91 -30.40 15.94
C GLY A 5 -26.75 -31.43 14.82
N ASP A 6 -26.47 -31.01 13.57
CA ASP A 6 -26.21 -31.98 12.50
C ASP A 6 -24.93 -32.77 12.78
N ARG A 7 -24.97 -34.07 12.47
CA ARG A 7 -23.84 -34.98 12.66
C ARG A 7 -23.16 -35.27 11.33
N ILE A 8 -21.88 -34.89 11.22
CA ILE A 8 -21.04 -35.13 10.05
C ILE A 8 -20.23 -36.41 10.27
N ALA A 9 -20.23 -37.30 9.26
CA ALA A 9 -19.54 -38.60 9.28
C ALA A 9 -19.83 -39.45 10.53
N ASP A 10 -21.05 -39.34 11.07
CA ASP A 10 -21.49 -39.99 12.31
C ASP A 10 -20.59 -39.76 13.54
N ARG A 11 -19.72 -38.75 13.50
CA ARG A 11 -18.68 -38.50 14.52
C ARG A 11 -18.66 -37.07 15.03
N TYR A 12 -18.85 -36.08 14.16
CA TYR A 12 -18.71 -34.68 14.50
C TYR A 12 -20.07 -34.01 14.57
N THR A 13 -20.53 -33.64 15.76
CA THR A 13 -21.79 -32.90 15.93
C THR A 13 -21.52 -31.40 15.83
N LEU A 14 -22.09 -30.73 14.84
CA LEU A 14 -21.96 -29.29 14.66
C LEU A 14 -22.63 -28.54 15.83
N ARG A 15 -22.01 -27.44 16.28
CA ARG A 15 -22.47 -26.63 17.42
C ARG A 15 -22.70 -25.17 17.05
N GLU A 16 -21.64 -24.49 16.64
CA GLU A 16 -21.66 -23.06 16.39
C GLU A 16 -20.97 -22.76 15.06
N MET A 17 -21.63 -22.01 14.19
CA MET A 17 -21.02 -21.54 12.94
C MET A 17 -20.21 -20.28 13.22
N PHE A 18 -18.91 -20.30 12.95
CA PHE A 18 -18.05 -19.12 13.13
C PHE A 18 -18.10 -18.17 11.94
N THR A 19 -18.20 -18.70 10.71
CA THR A 19 -18.17 -17.86 9.51
C THR A 19 -18.99 -18.48 8.39
N LEU A 20 -19.82 -17.63 7.77
CA LEU A 20 -20.53 -17.88 6.51
C LEU A 20 -19.94 -16.93 5.46
N GLY A 21 -18.94 -17.37 4.68
CA GLY A 21 -18.11 -16.45 3.89
C GLY A 21 -17.66 -17.01 2.54
N GLY A 22 -16.93 -16.18 1.76
CA GLY A 22 -16.45 -16.47 0.41
C GLY A 22 -15.64 -17.76 0.27
N GLU A 23 -14.97 -18.17 1.35
CA GLU A 23 -13.99 -19.27 1.40
C GLU A 23 -14.57 -20.59 1.93
N GLY A 24 -15.87 -20.64 2.27
CA GLY A 24 -16.51 -21.86 2.79
C GLY A 24 -17.29 -21.67 4.09
N LEU A 25 -17.55 -22.79 4.76
CA LEU A 25 -18.20 -22.86 6.07
C LEU A 25 -17.18 -23.27 7.12
N VAL A 26 -17.18 -22.59 8.27
CA VAL A 26 -16.36 -22.93 9.44
C VAL A 26 -17.27 -23.10 10.64
N TRP A 27 -17.16 -24.26 11.29
CA TRP A 27 -17.98 -24.65 12.43
C TRP A 27 -17.12 -25.08 13.61
N ARG A 28 -17.51 -24.72 14.82
CA ARG A 28 -17.22 -25.51 16.01
C ARG A 28 -18.06 -26.77 15.96
N ALA A 29 -17.43 -27.91 16.22
CA ALA A 29 -18.11 -29.19 16.40
C ALA A 29 -17.55 -29.93 17.60
N THR A 30 -18.31 -30.88 18.11
CA THR A 30 -17.85 -31.83 19.12
C THR A 30 -17.45 -33.13 18.42
N ASP A 31 -16.21 -33.59 18.62
CA ASP A 31 -15.78 -34.95 18.25
C ASP A 31 -16.34 -35.92 19.30
N GLU A 32 -17.43 -36.61 18.99
CA GLU A 32 -18.15 -37.48 19.93
C GLU A 32 -17.34 -38.73 20.32
N VAL A 33 -16.32 -39.09 19.55
CA VAL A 33 -15.44 -40.23 19.86
C VAL A 33 -14.38 -39.83 20.89
N LEU A 34 -13.79 -38.63 20.73
CA LEU A 34 -12.72 -38.15 21.61
C LEU A 34 -13.23 -37.25 22.75
N GLY A 35 -14.50 -36.84 22.73
CA GLY A 35 -15.12 -36.01 23.76
C GLY A 35 -14.53 -34.60 23.85
N ARG A 36 -14.11 -34.01 22.72
CA ARG A 36 -13.48 -32.68 22.67
C ARG A 36 -14.06 -31.82 21.55
N ASP A 37 -13.95 -30.50 21.71
CA ASP A 37 -14.29 -29.58 20.64
C ASP A 37 -13.20 -29.49 19.57
N VAL A 38 -13.64 -29.32 18.34
CA VAL A 38 -12.82 -29.19 17.13
C VAL A 38 -13.41 -28.12 16.21
N VAL A 39 -12.63 -27.69 15.22
CA VAL A 39 -13.12 -26.83 14.14
C VAL A 39 -13.19 -27.63 12.85
N LEU A 40 -14.37 -27.62 12.21
CA LEU A 40 -14.63 -28.20 10.90
C LEU A 40 -14.71 -27.09 9.85
N LYS A 41 -13.88 -27.19 8.80
CA LYS A 41 -13.93 -26.31 7.62
C LYS A 41 -14.30 -27.14 6.39
N CYS A 42 -15.24 -26.64 5.58
CA CYS A 42 -15.56 -27.21 4.27
C CYS A 42 -15.75 -26.10 3.22
N PRO A 43 -15.46 -26.37 1.95
CA PRO A 43 -15.58 -25.39 0.89
C PRO A 43 -17.05 -25.21 0.49
N ARG A 44 -17.35 -24.17 -0.29
CA ARG A 44 -18.68 -24.05 -0.90
C ARG A 44 -18.90 -25.17 -1.91
N VAL A 45 -20.15 -25.58 -2.11
CA VAL A 45 -20.50 -26.57 -3.14
C VAL A 45 -20.05 -26.04 -4.51
N GLY A 46 -19.25 -26.84 -5.22
CA GLY A 46 -18.69 -26.47 -6.53
C GLY A 46 -17.39 -25.65 -6.48
N ASP A 47 -16.89 -25.29 -5.29
CA ASP A 47 -15.65 -24.53 -5.14
C ASP A 47 -14.41 -25.44 -5.18
N THR A 48 -13.98 -25.77 -6.39
CA THR A 48 -12.77 -26.57 -6.63
C THR A 48 -11.50 -25.91 -6.09
N ALA A 49 -11.46 -24.57 -6.07
CA ALA A 49 -10.36 -23.82 -5.50
C ALA A 49 -10.27 -24.02 -3.98
N GLY A 50 -11.40 -23.91 -3.29
CA GLY A 50 -11.51 -24.16 -1.84
C GLY A 50 -11.18 -25.61 -1.48
N VAL A 51 -11.61 -26.60 -2.27
CA VAL A 51 -11.22 -28.02 -2.07
C VAL A 51 -9.69 -28.17 -2.11
N GLN A 52 -9.03 -27.57 -3.10
CA GLN A 52 -7.57 -27.62 -3.20
C GLN A 52 -6.90 -26.90 -2.02
N ALA A 53 -7.42 -25.75 -1.60
CA ALA A 53 -6.91 -25.01 -0.45
C ALA A 53 -6.96 -25.83 0.84
N LEU A 54 -8.06 -26.57 1.09
CA LEU A 54 -8.14 -27.47 2.26
C LEU A 54 -7.14 -28.63 2.20
N ARG A 55 -6.91 -29.19 1.01
CA ARG A 55 -5.89 -30.24 0.82
C ARG A 55 -4.48 -29.70 1.08
N VAL A 56 -4.17 -28.49 0.61
CA VAL A 56 -2.90 -27.80 0.88
C VAL A 56 -2.74 -27.53 2.38
N ALA A 57 -3.76 -26.95 3.02
CA ALA A 57 -3.76 -26.68 4.46
C ALA A 57 -3.48 -27.96 5.27
N ALA A 58 -4.19 -29.05 4.96
CA ALA A 58 -4.02 -30.32 5.66
C ALA A 58 -2.59 -30.84 5.55
N ARG A 59 -2.02 -30.87 4.33
CA ARG A 59 -0.67 -31.38 4.09
C ARG A 59 0.41 -30.53 4.74
N ASN A 60 0.34 -29.22 4.54
CA ASN A 60 1.39 -28.30 4.99
C ASN A 60 1.38 -28.12 6.51
N ALA A 61 0.19 -28.08 7.14
CA ALA A 61 0.10 -27.95 8.59
C ALA A 61 0.32 -29.28 9.34
N ALA A 62 0.08 -30.45 8.72
CA ALA A 62 0.26 -31.75 9.39
C ALA A 62 1.71 -32.04 9.82
N VAL A 63 2.70 -31.41 9.18
CA VAL A 63 4.12 -31.56 9.54
C VAL A 63 4.58 -30.57 10.61
N LEU A 64 3.74 -29.60 10.98
CA LEU A 64 4.11 -28.52 11.91
C LEU A 64 3.64 -28.87 13.32
N ARG A 65 4.57 -28.85 14.29
CA ARG A 65 4.28 -29.08 15.71
C ARG A 65 4.88 -27.95 16.54
N HIS A 66 4.05 -26.96 16.86
CA HIS A 66 4.47 -25.78 17.60
C HIS A 66 3.31 -25.26 18.47
N PRO A 67 3.57 -24.80 19.72
CA PRO A 67 2.51 -24.32 20.62
C PRO A 67 1.75 -23.09 20.09
N ASN A 68 2.33 -22.33 19.15
CA ASN A 68 1.70 -21.17 18.52
C ASN A 68 1.14 -21.44 17.10
N ILE A 69 0.94 -22.70 16.71
CA ILE A 69 0.33 -23.11 15.44
C ILE A 69 -0.91 -23.95 15.72
N VAL A 70 -1.98 -23.72 14.97
CA VAL A 70 -3.19 -24.55 15.03
C VAL A 70 -2.94 -25.90 14.35
N GLY A 71 -3.05 -26.98 15.10
CA GLY A 71 -2.84 -28.34 14.64
C GLY A 71 -4.01 -28.89 13.81
N VAL A 72 -3.68 -29.51 12.68
CA VAL A 72 -4.60 -30.33 11.90
C VAL A 72 -4.76 -31.70 12.57
N LEU A 73 -6.01 -32.14 12.72
CA LEU A 73 -6.37 -33.39 13.38
C LEU A 73 -6.81 -34.46 12.39
N ASP A 74 -7.52 -34.07 11.33
CA ASP A 74 -8.12 -35.01 10.37
C ASP A 74 -8.48 -34.29 9.05
N ILE A 75 -8.62 -35.05 7.96
CA ILE A 75 -9.23 -34.60 6.70
C ILE A 75 -9.96 -35.77 6.05
N PHE A 76 -11.24 -35.60 5.74
CA PHE A 76 -12.08 -36.67 5.21
C PHE A 76 -13.15 -36.15 4.26
N GLU A 77 -13.71 -37.04 3.44
CA GLU A 77 -14.88 -36.74 2.61
C GLU A 77 -16.13 -37.38 3.24
N CYS A 78 -17.22 -36.62 3.30
CA CYS A 78 -18.53 -37.09 3.75
C CYS A 78 -19.60 -36.49 2.85
N ASP A 79 -20.49 -37.33 2.31
CA ASP A 79 -21.55 -36.94 1.37
C ASP A 79 -21.04 -36.09 0.19
N GLY A 80 -19.85 -36.43 -0.33
CA GLY A 80 -19.22 -35.73 -1.45
C GLY A 80 -18.61 -34.36 -1.10
N VAL A 81 -18.54 -34.00 0.18
CA VAL A 81 -17.93 -32.76 0.67
C VAL A 81 -16.65 -33.07 1.45
N LEU A 82 -15.57 -32.37 1.13
CA LEU A 82 -14.31 -32.46 1.86
C LEU A 82 -14.37 -31.61 3.13
N TRP A 83 -13.99 -32.21 4.26
CA TRP A 83 -13.96 -31.59 5.58
C TRP A 83 -12.54 -31.64 6.15
N LEU A 84 -12.02 -30.48 6.57
CA LEU A 84 -10.79 -30.35 7.33
C LEU A 84 -11.13 -30.19 8.81
N VAL A 85 -10.49 -30.98 9.68
CA VAL A 85 -10.64 -30.91 11.13
C VAL A 85 -9.37 -30.37 11.75
N THR A 86 -9.50 -29.31 12.54
CA THR A 86 -8.41 -28.72 13.30
C THR A 86 -8.75 -28.65 14.78
N GLU A 87 -7.74 -28.46 15.63
CA GLU A 87 -8.00 -28.20 17.05
C GLU A 87 -8.85 -26.94 17.23
N TYR A 88 -9.74 -26.98 18.22
CA TYR A 88 -10.44 -25.79 18.65
C TYR A 88 -9.57 -25.01 19.63
N VAL A 89 -9.25 -23.76 19.28
CA VAL A 89 -8.56 -22.81 20.15
C VAL A 89 -9.60 -21.88 20.78
N PRO A 90 -9.81 -21.93 22.11
CA PRO A 90 -10.69 -20.99 22.80
C PRO A 90 -10.15 -19.57 22.65
N GLY A 91 -10.95 -18.63 22.16
CA GLY A 91 -10.51 -17.26 21.91
C GLY A 91 -11.18 -16.63 20.69
N ALA A 92 -10.60 -15.53 20.22
CA ALA A 92 -11.06 -14.83 19.02
C ALA A 92 -9.86 -14.37 18.19
N SER A 93 -10.07 -14.17 16.88
CA SER A 93 -9.02 -13.61 16.01
C SER A 93 -8.59 -12.21 16.49
N LEU A 94 -7.37 -11.77 16.19
CA LEU A 94 -6.95 -10.38 16.49
C LEU A 94 -7.87 -9.37 15.81
N ALA A 95 -8.31 -9.64 14.58
CA ALA A 95 -9.28 -8.80 13.87
C ALA A 95 -10.58 -8.64 14.67
N GLU A 96 -11.07 -9.73 15.25
CA GLU A 96 -12.28 -9.72 16.07
C GLU A 96 -12.07 -9.06 17.42
N ASN A 97 -10.96 -9.35 18.10
CA ASN A 97 -10.62 -8.69 19.36
C ASN A 97 -10.54 -7.17 19.18
N VAL A 98 -9.94 -6.67 18.10
CA VAL A 98 -9.91 -5.24 17.81
C VAL A 98 -11.30 -4.66 17.57
N ARG A 99 -12.19 -5.38 16.89
CA ARG A 99 -13.58 -4.95 16.71
C ARG A 99 -14.34 -4.88 18.03
N ARG A 100 -14.15 -5.86 18.92
CA ARG A 100 -14.90 -6.01 20.18
C ARG A 100 -14.36 -5.14 21.32
N GLN A 101 -13.04 -5.05 21.46
CA GLN A 101 -12.35 -4.50 22.62
C GLN A 101 -11.47 -3.27 22.28
N GLY A 102 -11.30 -2.97 20.99
CA GLY A 102 -10.40 -1.92 20.53
C GLY A 102 -8.97 -2.42 20.32
N LYS A 103 -8.10 -1.49 19.90
CA LYS A 103 -6.73 -1.81 19.50
C LYS A 103 -5.85 -2.23 20.70
N MET A 104 -4.89 -3.13 20.45
CA MET A 104 -3.99 -3.66 21.46
C MET A 104 -2.97 -2.63 21.97
N GLY A 105 -2.59 -2.74 23.24
CA GLY A 105 -1.50 -1.97 23.84
C GLY A 105 -0.12 -2.53 23.49
N ILE A 106 0.93 -1.73 23.71
CA ILE A 106 2.33 -2.06 23.36
C ILE A 106 2.75 -3.44 23.89
N SER A 107 2.51 -3.73 25.17
CA SER A 107 2.92 -4.99 25.80
C SER A 107 2.27 -6.21 25.14
N GLN A 108 0.99 -6.10 24.78
CA GLN A 108 0.25 -7.18 24.14
C GLN A 108 0.72 -7.36 22.69
N THR A 109 0.95 -6.27 21.95
CA THR A 109 1.54 -6.31 20.61
C THR A 109 2.91 -7.01 20.61
N VAL A 110 3.77 -6.71 21.59
CA VAL A 110 5.09 -7.35 21.73
C VAL A 110 4.93 -8.85 21.98
N ALA A 111 4.09 -9.25 22.93
CA ALA A 111 3.88 -10.67 23.27
C ALA A 111 3.33 -11.48 22.09
N VAL A 112 2.31 -10.95 21.40
CA VAL A 112 1.75 -11.57 20.19
C VAL A 112 2.80 -11.64 19.08
N GLY A 113 3.58 -10.57 18.89
CA GLY A 113 4.66 -10.53 17.90
C GLY A 113 5.72 -11.61 18.14
N ALA A 114 6.14 -11.82 19.39
CA ALA A 114 7.10 -12.86 19.75
C ALA A 114 6.58 -14.26 19.40
N GLN A 115 5.34 -14.56 19.82
CA GLN A 115 4.72 -15.86 19.64
C GLN A 115 4.49 -16.22 18.16
N VAL A 116 3.96 -15.28 17.38
CA VAL A 116 3.72 -15.52 15.95
C VAL A 116 5.03 -15.56 15.15
N ALA A 117 6.03 -14.74 15.51
CA ALA A 117 7.36 -14.84 14.89
C ALA A 117 8.02 -16.19 15.18
N SER A 118 7.85 -16.74 16.39
CA SER A 118 8.32 -18.11 16.73
C SER A 118 7.61 -19.17 15.89
N ALA A 119 6.29 -19.07 15.72
CA ALA A 119 5.53 -19.96 14.84
C ALA A 119 6.06 -19.90 13.39
N LEU A 120 6.25 -18.70 12.84
CA LEU A 120 6.77 -18.52 11.50
C LEU A 120 8.20 -19.06 11.35
N ALA A 121 9.06 -18.89 12.35
CA ALA A 121 10.40 -19.47 12.35
C ALA A 121 10.34 -21.01 12.25
N HIS A 122 9.39 -21.64 12.96
CA HIS A 122 9.16 -23.08 12.88
C HIS A 122 8.62 -23.50 11.50
N CYS A 123 7.67 -22.76 10.93
CA CYS A 123 7.19 -23.00 9.56
C CYS A 123 8.34 -22.94 8.55
N HIS A 124 9.12 -21.85 8.57
CA HIS A 124 10.22 -21.60 7.64
C HIS A 124 11.32 -22.66 7.78
N GLY A 125 11.62 -23.10 9.00
CA GLY A 125 12.56 -24.20 9.27
C GLY A 125 12.13 -25.54 8.69
N ASN A 126 10.82 -25.75 8.48
CA ASN A 126 10.25 -26.93 7.83
C ASN A 126 10.01 -26.72 6.32
N GLY A 127 10.43 -25.59 5.75
CA GLY A 127 10.23 -25.27 4.33
C GLY A 127 8.81 -24.81 3.98
N ILE A 128 7.98 -24.50 4.98
CA ILE A 128 6.60 -24.03 4.77
C ILE A 128 6.56 -22.50 4.91
N LEU A 129 5.98 -21.82 3.91
CA LEU A 129 5.61 -20.41 3.98
C LEU A 129 4.11 -20.28 4.27
N HIS A 130 3.72 -19.38 5.15
CA HIS A 130 2.31 -19.18 5.48
C HIS A 130 1.55 -18.44 4.36
N CYS A 131 2.17 -17.40 3.79
CA CYS A 131 1.68 -16.56 2.70
C CYS A 131 0.39 -15.75 2.97
N ASP A 132 -0.34 -16.02 4.05
CA ASP A 132 -1.55 -15.29 4.44
C ASP A 132 -1.57 -14.91 5.93
N VAL A 133 -0.45 -14.40 6.45
CA VAL A 133 -0.40 -13.92 7.85
C VAL A 133 -1.23 -12.64 7.96
N SER A 134 -2.31 -12.70 8.73
CA SER A 134 -3.26 -11.59 8.89
C SER A 134 -3.85 -11.57 10.31
N PRO A 135 -4.43 -10.45 10.77
CA PRO A 135 -5.17 -10.40 12.03
C PRO A 135 -6.34 -11.39 12.12
N GLU A 136 -6.92 -11.79 11.00
CA GLU A 136 -7.98 -12.81 10.93
C GLU A 136 -7.44 -14.22 11.23
N ASN A 137 -6.20 -14.49 10.84
CA ASN A 137 -5.56 -15.81 10.94
C ASN A 137 -4.69 -15.97 12.21
N ILE A 138 -4.75 -15.02 13.14
CA ILE A 138 -4.08 -15.10 14.44
C ILE A 138 -5.16 -15.11 15.53
N ILE A 139 -5.36 -16.26 16.16
CA ILE A 139 -6.31 -16.43 17.29
C ILE A 139 -5.58 -16.08 18.58
N LEU A 140 -6.20 -15.25 19.41
CA LEU A 140 -5.72 -14.93 20.75
C LEU A 140 -6.59 -15.63 21.80
N THR A 141 -5.96 -16.46 22.64
CA THR A 141 -6.64 -17.12 23.75
C THR A 141 -6.91 -16.14 24.89
N PRO A 142 -7.87 -16.44 25.79
CA PRO A 142 -8.08 -15.65 27.00
C PRO A 142 -6.84 -15.49 27.88
N ASP A 143 -5.94 -16.48 27.85
CA ASP A 143 -4.68 -16.49 28.62
C ASP A 143 -3.55 -15.68 27.95
N GLY A 144 -3.79 -15.16 26.74
CA GLY A 144 -2.85 -14.32 26.00
C GLY A 144 -1.95 -15.07 25.00
N ASP A 145 -2.23 -16.34 24.73
CA ASP A 145 -1.49 -17.12 23.74
C ASP A 145 -2.00 -16.83 22.33
N ALA A 146 -1.08 -16.56 21.41
CA ALA A 146 -1.37 -16.39 19.98
C ALA A 146 -1.19 -17.73 19.24
N ARG A 147 -2.18 -18.09 18.41
CA ARG A 147 -2.19 -19.30 17.56
C ARG A 147 -2.39 -18.91 16.10
N LEU A 148 -1.41 -19.22 15.26
CA LEU A 148 -1.47 -19.02 13.82
C LEU A 148 -2.28 -20.16 13.17
N THR A 149 -3.25 -19.80 12.31
CA THR A 149 -4.16 -20.74 11.65
C THR A 149 -4.30 -20.43 10.16
N ASP A 150 -5.05 -21.27 9.45
CA ASP A 150 -5.41 -21.15 8.02
C ASP A 150 -4.24 -21.21 7.03
N PHE A 151 -3.67 -22.41 6.90
CA PHE A 151 -2.63 -22.73 5.93
C PHE A 151 -3.17 -22.98 4.51
N GLY A 152 -4.39 -22.55 4.19
CA GLY A 152 -5.02 -22.78 2.88
C GLY A 152 -4.29 -22.17 1.68
N SER A 153 -3.54 -21.09 1.93
CA SER A 153 -2.70 -20.39 0.94
C SER A 153 -1.21 -20.64 1.13
N SER A 154 -0.83 -21.56 2.03
CA SER A 154 0.57 -21.84 2.35
C SER A 154 1.29 -22.54 1.19
N LEU A 155 2.61 -22.34 1.13
CA LEU A 155 3.48 -22.96 0.12
C LEU A 155 4.52 -23.86 0.77
N ASP A 156 4.70 -25.08 0.24
CA ASP A 156 5.83 -25.94 0.58
C ASP A 156 6.97 -25.71 -0.43
N LEU A 157 8.03 -25.05 0.02
CA LEU A 157 9.20 -24.75 -0.81
C LEU A 157 9.94 -26.00 -1.27
N ARG A 158 9.71 -27.14 -0.61
CA ARG A 158 10.31 -28.43 -1.00
C ARG A 158 9.54 -29.10 -2.13
N ALA A 159 8.28 -28.70 -2.36
CA ALA A 159 7.42 -29.24 -3.41
C ALA A 159 7.59 -28.51 -4.76
N ALA A 160 8.36 -27.41 -4.84
CA ALA A 160 8.50 -26.56 -6.03
C ALA A 160 9.08 -27.24 -7.31
N GLY A 161 9.31 -28.56 -7.30
CA GLY A 161 9.72 -29.36 -8.46
C GLY A 161 8.64 -30.26 -9.08
N THR A 162 7.42 -30.31 -8.53
CA THR A 162 6.38 -31.28 -8.96
C THR A 162 5.39 -30.76 -10.02
N GLY A 163 5.62 -29.58 -10.60
CA GLY A 163 4.76 -29.01 -11.64
C GLY A 163 3.62 -28.13 -11.13
N GLU A 164 3.50 -27.92 -9.81
CA GLU A 164 2.65 -26.88 -9.23
C GLU A 164 3.39 -25.54 -9.37
N ASN A 165 2.77 -24.57 -10.07
CA ASN A 165 3.40 -23.27 -10.36
C ASN A 165 3.29 -22.37 -9.12
N PRO A 166 4.39 -22.06 -8.41
CA PRO A 166 4.34 -21.26 -7.18
C PRO A 166 3.70 -19.88 -7.40
N LYS A 167 3.75 -19.36 -8.64
CA LYS A 167 3.15 -18.08 -9.03
C LYS A 167 1.63 -18.12 -9.14
N ALA A 168 1.03 -19.27 -9.43
CA ALA A 168 -0.43 -19.40 -9.55
C ALA A 168 -1.10 -19.54 -8.17
N ASP A 169 -0.43 -20.24 -7.24
CA ASP A 169 -0.97 -20.48 -5.89
C ASP A 169 -0.75 -19.30 -4.94
N ALA A 170 0.32 -18.50 -5.13
CA ALA A 170 0.56 -17.29 -4.35
C ALA A 170 -0.54 -16.22 -4.51
N ALA A 171 -1.33 -16.27 -5.59
CA ALA A 171 -2.37 -15.28 -5.87
C ALA A 171 -3.63 -15.37 -4.98
N ARG A 172 -3.68 -16.33 -4.04
CA ARG A 172 -4.87 -16.62 -3.22
C ARG A 172 -4.91 -15.95 -1.83
N GLY A 173 -3.88 -15.23 -1.41
CA GLY A 173 -3.84 -14.56 -0.10
C GLY A 173 -4.58 -13.22 -0.05
N LYS A 174 -4.94 -12.76 1.16
CA LYS A 174 -5.42 -11.39 1.36
C LYS A 174 -4.27 -10.40 1.19
N TRP A 175 -4.23 -9.73 0.04
CA TRP A 175 -3.20 -8.75 -0.35
C TRP A 175 -2.99 -7.59 0.63
N ARG A 176 -3.94 -7.34 1.53
CA ARG A 176 -3.91 -6.19 2.46
C ARG A 176 -2.68 -6.14 3.38
N TYR A 177 -2.15 -7.30 3.77
CA TYR A 177 -0.96 -7.40 4.61
C TYR A 177 0.24 -7.96 3.84
N ALA A 178 0.10 -8.15 2.54
CA ALA A 178 1.15 -8.72 1.71
C ALA A 178 2.39 -7.82 1.69
N ALA A 179 3.54 -8.47 1.59
CA ALA A 179 4.80 -7.78 1.44
C ALA A 179 4.88 -7.13 0.05
N PRO A 180 5.52 -5.95 -0.09
CA PRO A 180 5.52 -5.19 -1.33
C PRO A 180 6.09 -6.00 -2.50
N GLU A 181 7.07 -6.87 -2.26
CA GLU A 181 7.65 -7.72 -3.29
C GLU A 181 6.65 -8.74 -3.87
N LEU A 182 5.61 -9.12 -3.12
CA LEU A 182 4.54 -10.00 -3.64
C LEU A 182 3.64 -9.26 -4.61
N GLY A 183 3.37 -7.98 -4.29
CA GLY A 183 2.76 -7.06 -5.22
C GLY A 183 3.61 -6.92 -6.47
N GLU A 184 4.92 -6.69 -6.31
CA GLU A 184 5.91 -6.61 -7.39
C GLU A 184 6.18 -7.94 -8.14
N GLY A 185 5.34 -8.97 -7.94
CA GLY A 185 5.40 -10.32 -8.56
C GLY A 185 6.66 -11.13 -8.28
N GLY A 186 7.40 -10.69 -7.26
CA GLY A 186 8.37 -11.50 -6.57
C GLY A 186 7.70 -12.78 -6.05
N LEU A 187 8.50 -13.84 -5.99
CA LEU A 187 8.03 -15.07 -5.37
C LEU A 187 7.96 -14.88 -3.86
N PRO A 188 6.93 -15.41 -3.19
CA PRO A 188 6.90 -15.43 -1.74
C PRO A 188 8.11 -16.16 -1.19
N GLY A 189 8.82 -15.47 -0.30
CA GLY A 189 9.91 -16.00 0.50
C GLY A 189 9.61 -15.86 1.99
N PRO A 190 10.43 -16.45 2.88
CA PRO A 190 10.27 -16.34 4.33
C PRO A 190 10.12 -14.91 4.86
N LYS A 191 10.75 -13.95 4.19
CA LYS A 191 10.74 -12.52 4.56
C LYS A 191 9.39 -11.84 4.28
N ALA A 192 8.56 -12.42 3.41
CA ALA A 192 7.22 -11.92 3.13
C ALA A 192 6.28 -12.16 4.32
N ASP A 193 6.33 -13.34 4.94
CA ASP A 193 5.57 -13.63 6.16
C ASP A 193 5.97 -12.71 7.33
N VAL A 194 7.26 -12.38 7.43
CA VAL A 194 7.79 -11.46 8.46
C VAL A 194 7.24 -10.04 8.28
N TYR A 195 7.16 -9.58 7.03
CA TYR A 195 6.51 -8.30 6.71
C TYR A 195 5.03 -8.35 7.07
N ALA A 196 4.33 -9.41 6.66
CA ALA A 196 2.90 -9.57 6.88
C ALA A 196 2.55 -9.62 8.38
N LEU A 197 3.40 -10.25 9.22
CA LEU A 197 3.29 -10.16 10.67
C LEU A 197 3.37 -8.71 11.16
N ALA A 198 4.39 -7.96 10.74
CA ALA A 198 4.54 -6.57 11.20
C ALA A 198 3.42 -5.65 10.72
N ALA A 199 2.98 -5.82 9.46
CA ALA A 199 1.82 -5.12 8.92
C ALA A 199 0.54 -5.44 9.70
N SER A 200 0.33 -6.72 10.03
CA SER A 200 -0.78 -7.18 10.86
C SER A 200 -0.75 -6.52 12.25
N LEU A 201 0.39 -6.57 12.94
CA LEU A 201 0.58 -5.95 14.26
C LEU A 201 0.36 -4.43 14.22
N LEU A 202 0.85 -3.75 13.20
CA LEU A 202 0.64 -2.31 13.01
C LEU A 202 -0.83 -1.95 12.83
N ALA A 203 -1.62 -2.80 12.16
CA ALA A 203 -3.04 -2.56 11.95
C ALA A 203 -3.87 -2.70 13.25
N VAL A 204 -3.48 -3.63 14.12
CA VAL A 204 -4.22 -3.96 15.37
C VAL A 204 -3.70 -3.22 16.60
N SER A 205 -2.55 -2.56 16.53
CA SER A 205 -1.96 -1.83 17.65
C SER A 205 -2.50 -0.41 17.79
N GLY A 206 -2.81 -0.02 19.03
CA GLY A 206 -3.35 1.31 19.38
C GLY A 206 -2.32 2.43 19.31
N PRO A 207 -2.61 3.61 19.87
CA PRO A 207 -1.66 4.71 19.96
C PRO A 207 -0.38 4.28 20.68
N ARG A 208 0.75 4.38 19.98
CA ARG A 208 2.06 3.85 20.39
C ARG A 208 2.92 4.89 21.14
N ARG A 209 2.32 5.71 22.02
CA ARG A 209 3.10 6.67 22.83
C ARG A 209 4.09 5.92 23.72
N GLY A 210 5.38 6.18 23.55
CA GLY A 210 6.45 5.49 24.27
C GLY A 210 6.90 4.16 23.65
N ALA A 211 6.41 3.79 22.47
CA ALA A 211 6.74 2.53 21.81
C ALA A 211 8.02 2.55 20.96
N GLY A 212 8.93 3.51 21.17
CA GLY A 212 10.07 3.73 20.24
C GLY A 212 10.88 2.46 19.95
N ALA A 213 11.05 1.57 20.91
CA ALA A 213 11.72 0.29 20.71
C ALA A 213 10.89 -0.73 19.90
N LEU A 214 9.57 -0.79 20.12
CA LEU A 214 8.65 -1.60 19.31
C LEU A 214 8.54 -1.04 17.89
N ASP A 215 8.42 0.27 17.73
CA ASP A 215 8.37 0.93 16.42
C ASP A 215 9.65 0.63 15.63
N ALA A 216 10.83 0.68 16.25
CA ALA A 216 12.08 0.32 15.60
C ALA A 216 12.10 -1.15 15.10
N VAL A 217 11.56 -2.08 15.89
CA VAL A 217 11.40 -3.48 15.47
C VAL A 217 10.44 -3.56 14.29
N LEU A 218 9.22 -3.03 14.42
CA LEU A 218 8.20 -3.10 13.36
C LEU A 218 8.68 -2.45 12.06
N THR A 219 9.31 -1.26 12.12
CA THR A 219 9.91 -0.59 10.95
C THR A 219 10.94 -1.47 10.25
N ARG A 220 11.78 -2.19 11.00
CA ARG A 220 12.78 -3.09 10.42
C ARG A 220 12.14 -4.30 9.74
N LEU A 221 11.03 -4.79 10.28
CA LEU A 221 10.28 -5.90 9.68
C LEU A 221 9.49 -5.46 8.44
N THR A 222 9.12 -4.18 8.32
CA THR A 222 8.39 -3.62 7.17
C THR A 222 9.27 -2.90 6.14
N LEU A 223 10.58 -3.15 6.11
CA LEU A 223 11.46 -2.56 5.09
C LEU A 223 11.05 -3.07 3.69
N SER A 224 10.97 -2.18 2.70
CA SER A 224 10.57 -2.57 1.34
C SER A 224 11.51 -3.62 0.74
N ASN A 225 12.83 -3.44 0.89
CA ASN A 225 13.82 -4.42 0.44
C ASN A 225 13.80 -5.70 1.32
N PRO A 226 13.38 -6.87 0.78
CA PRO A 226 13.26 -8.11 1.55
C PRO A 226 14.60 -8.64 2.08
N SER A 227 15.73 -8.33 1.42
CA SER A 227 17.07 -8.75 1.88
C SER A 227 17.50 -8.06 3.17
N LEU A 228 16.92 -6.89 3.47
CA LEU A 228 17.23 -6.12 4.69
C LEU A 228 16.34 -6.50 5.88
N ARG A 229 15.21 -7.18 5.64
CA ARG A 229 14.32 -7.66 6.71
C ARG A 229 15.01 -8.76 7.53
N PRO A 230 14.73 -8.87 8.84
CA PRO A 230 15.20 -9.98 9.66
C PRO A 230 14.52 -11.30 9.26
N THR A 231 15.08 -12.44 9.67
CA THR A 231 14.37 -13.73 9.57
C THR A 231 13.28 -13.80 10.65
N ALA A 232 12.33 -14.73 10.53
CA ALA A 232 11.31 -14.92 11.57
C ALA A 232 11.94 -15.27 12.94
N ALA A 233 13.02 -16.05 12.97
CA ALA A 233 13.78 -16.32 14.20
C ALA A 233 14.38 -15.05 14.81
N ALA A 234 15.02 -14.20 13.99
CA ALA A 234 15.59 -12.94 14.47
C ALA A 234 14.51 -11.93 14.90
N ALA A 235 13.33 -11.97 14.28
CA ALA A 235 12.17 -11.20 14.70
C ALA A 235 11.63 -11.69 16.05
N ALA A 236 11.51 -13.01 16.25
CA ALA A 236 11.09 -13.60 17.52
C ALA A 236 12.04 -13.17 18.66
N ASP A 237 13.35 -13.25 18.43
CA ASP A 237 14.35 -12.79 19.39
C ASP A 237 14.24 -11.28 19.67
N ALA A 238 13.93 -10.47 18.65
CA ALA A 238 13.75 -9.03 18.82
C ALA A 238 12.54 -8.70 19.70
N PHE A 239 11.41 -9.36 19.48
CA PHE A 239 10.22 -9.19 20.34
C PHE A 239 10.46 -9.73 21.75
N ALA A 240 11.09 -10.90 21.90
CA ALA A 240 11.42 -11.46 23.21
C ALA A 240 12.32 -10.52 24.05
N ARG A 241 13.29 -9.85 23.41
CA ARG A 241 14.11 -8.83 24.08
C ARG A 241 13.28 -7.63 24.54
N LEU A 242 12.27 -7.20 23.78
CA LEU A 242 11.37 -6.13 24.20
C LEU A 242 10.48 -6.55 25.38
N GLU A 243 10.08 -7.82 25.44
CA GLU A 243 9.27 -8.36 26.53
C GLU A 243 10.05 -8.44 27.85
N GLN A 244 11.33 -8.80 27.77
CA GLN A 244 12.25 -8.91 28.91
C GLN A 244 12.85 -7.58 29.36
N ALA A 245 12.68 -6.50 28.59
CA ALA A 245 13.22 -5.20 28.96
C ALA A 245 12.58 -4.70 30.26
N PRO A 246 13.37 -4.28 31.27
CA PRO A 246 12.82 -3.81 32.54
C PRO A 246 11.88 -2.63 32.29
N ARG A 247 10.62 -2.76 32.74
CA ARG A 247 9.57 -1.74 32.55
C ARG A 247 9.80 -0.47 33.39
N ASP A 248 10.79 -0.48 34.28
CA ASP A 248 11.15 0.64 35.14
C ASP A 248 12.37 1.38 34.60
N LEU A 249 12.15 2.27 33.63
CA LEU A 249 12.98 3.47 33.53
C LEU A 249 12.35 4.54 34.42
N ASP A 250 12.71 4.46 35.69
CA ASP A 250 12.48 5.48 36.69
C ASP A 250 12.91 6.85 36.15
N ARG A 251 12.08 7.87 36.44
CA ARG A 251 12.15 9.25 35.92
C ARG A 251 13.45 9.99 36.27
N THR A 252 14.38 9.32 36.93
CA THR A 252 15.68 9.78 37.41
C THR A 252 16.80 9.72 36.36
N LEU A 253 16.71 8.87 35.33
CA LEU A 253 17.74 8.76 34.28
C LEU A 253 17.62 9.86 33.19
N LEU A 254 16.40 10.31 32.88
CA LEU A 254 16.18 11.41 31.93
C LEU A 254 16.81 12.74 32.42
N ARG A 255 16.90 12.97 33.74
CA ARG A 255 17.58 14.15 34.31
C ARG A 255 19.10 14.13 34.16
N ARG A 256 19.72 12.95 34.06
CA ARG A 256 21.18 12.82 33.89
C ARG A 256 21.61 12.89 32.43
N VAL A 257 20.79 12.38 31.51
CA VAL A 257 21.07 12.44 30.05
C VAL A 257 20.89 13.86 29.51
N VAL A 258 19.92 14.63 30.01
CA VAL A 258 19.73 16.03 29.61
C VAL A 258 20.89 16.94 30.07
N LEU A 259 21.55 16.64 31.19
CA LEU A 259 22.75 17.37 31.62
C LEU A 259 24.02 16.96 30.85
N GLY A 260 24.12 15.68 30.43
CA GLY A 260 25.27 15.18 29.67
C GLY A 260 25.23 15.55 28.18
N ALA A 261 24.05 15.59 27.57
CA ALA A 261 23.86 15.98 26.17
C ALA A 261 24.09 17.49 25.94
N ALA A 262 23.76 18.33 26.93
CA ALA A 262 24.07 19.76 26.89
C ALA A 262 25.58 20.05 26.89
N LEU A 263 26.41 19.17 27.46
CA LEU A 263 27.86 19.32 27.49
C LEU A 263 28.54 18.79 26.21
N LEU A 264 27.97 17.78 25.55
CA LEU A 264 28.48 17.21 24.30
C LEU A 264 28.12 18.06 23.06
N CYS A 265 26.98 18.74 23.06
CA CYS A 265 26.65 19.71 22.00
C CYS A 265 27.57 20.95 22.03
N ALA A 266 28.16 21.30 23.16
CA ALA A 266 29.10 22.41 23.25
C ALA A 266 30.52 22.08 22.74
N VAL A 267 30.89 20.79 22.66
CA VAL A 267 32.22 20.35 22.17
C VAL A 267 32.17 19.88 20.71
N ALA A 268 31.01 19.45 20.21
CA ALA A 268 30.84 19.06 18.81
C ALA A 268 30.79 20.25 17.82
N LEU A 269 30.58 21.48 18.30
CA LEU A 269 30.49 22.68 17.45
C LEU A 269 31.85 23.28 17.03
N THR A 270 32.98 22.71 17.44
CA THR A 270 34.33 23.21 17.09
C THR A 270 35.18 22.27 16.23
N VAL A 271 34.67 21.11 15.80
CA VAL A 271 35.44 20.15 14.96
C VAL A 271 34.80 19.88 13.59
N ALA A 272 33.64 20.48 13.28
CA ALA A 272 32.98 20.33 11.97
C ALA A 272 33.48 21.31 10.89
N ALA A 273 34.71 21.85 11.04
CA ALA A 273 35.36 22.64 10.01
C ALA A 273 36.57 21.86 9.48
N GLY A 274 36.38 21.15 8.36
CA GLY A 274 37.51 20.66 7.55
C GLY A 274 37.62 19.14 7.39
N VAL A 275 36.56 18.47 6.94
CA VAL A 275 36.71 17.31 6.05
C VAL A 275 35.55 17.32 5.05
N ALA A 276 35.78 17.96 3.90
CA ALA A 276 34.95 17.72 2.73
C ALA A 276 35.30 16.30 2.23
N MET A 277 34.40 15.35 2.46
CA MET A 277 34.43 14.06 1.76
C MET A 277 33.93 14.29 0.33
N PRO A 278 34.61 13.79 -0.71
CA PRO A 278 34.09 13.88 -2.07
C PRO A 278 32.88 12.95 -2.19
N ALA A 279 31.73 13.53 -2.49
CA ALA A 279 30.51 12.79 -2.80
C ALA A 279 30.53 12.31 -4.26
N ASP A 280 31.47 11.43 -4.59
CA ASP A 280 31.45 10.70 -5.87
C ASP A 280 30.94 9.27 -5.61
N GLY A 281 29.68 9.17 -5.18
CA GLY A 281 28.86 7.99 -5.43
C GLY A 281 28.24 8.09 -6.82
N PRO A 282 27.78 6.98 -7.45
CA PRO A 282 27.05 7.07 -8.71
C PRO A 282 25.88 8.04 -8.51
N ALA A 283 25.82 9.09 -9.34
CA ALA A 283 24.87 10.19 -9.19
C ALA A 283 23.44 9.66 -9.08
N ASP A 284 22.74 10.08 -8.03
CA ASP A 284 21.33 9.78 -7.80
C ASP A 284 20.52 10.27 -9.01
N PRO A 285 19.96 9.38 -9.86
CA PRO A 285 19.37 9.79 -11.14
C PRO A 285 18.26 10.83 -10.94
N LEU A 286 17.48 10.70 -9.88
CA LEU A 286 16.38 11.58 -9.56
C LEU A 286 16.79 12.87 -8.85
N GLY A 287 17.83 12.88 -8.03
CA GLY A 287 18.26 14.06 -7.25
C GLY A 287 17.12 14.69 -6.42
N ASP A 288 17.07 16.02 -6.27
CA ASP A 288 15.97 16.71 -5.58
C ASP A 288 14.67 16.61 -6.41
N PRO A 289 13.61 15.94 -5.93
CA PRO A 289 12.35 15.78 -6.65
C PRO A 289 11.74 17.11 -7.11
N ARG A 290 11.84 18.18 -6.30
CA ARG A 290 11.18 19.46 -6.62
C ARG A 290 11.84 20.22 -7.77
N THR A 291 13.05 19.84 -8.15
CA THR A 291 13.79 20.45 -9.25
C THR A 291 13.68 19.65 -10.55
N ALA A 292 13.13 18.44 -10.50
CA ALA A 292 12.97 17.58 -11.67
C ALA A 292 11.99 18.19 -12.69
N ASP A 293 12.34 18.07 -13.97
CA ASP A 293 11.51 18.55 -15.08
C ASP A 293 10.95 17.35 -15.88
N PRO A 294 9.67 16.96 -15.64
CA PRO A 294 9.05 15.86 -16.37
C PRO A 294 8.85 16.18 -17.86
N CYS A 295 8.70 17.46 -18.24
CA CYS A 295 8.49 17.84 -19.63
C CYS A 295 9.78 17.82 -20.45
N ALA A 296 10.93 18.06 -19.83
CA ALA A 296 12.23 17.93 -20.48
C ALA A 296 12.60 16.46 -20.81
N LEU A 297 11.85 15.47 -20.30
CA LEU A 297 11.96 14.06 -20.70
C LEU A 297 11.15 13.72 -21.96
N LEU A 298 10.31 14.64 -22.45
CA LEU A 298 9.42 14.42 -23.59
C LEU A 298 9.85 15.27 -24.78
N ASP A 299 9.68 14.70 -25.99
CA ASP A 299 9.89 15.39 -27.25
C ASP A 299 8.65 15.18 -28.15
N PRO A 300 7.92 16.24 -28.54
CA PRO A 300 6.76 16.12 -29.43
C PRO A 300 7.07 15.43 -30.76
N ALA A 301 8.32 15.52 -31.25
CA ALA A 301 8.72 14.90 -32.51
C ALA A 301 8.64 13.36 -32.46
N VAL A 302 8.76 12.76 -31.27
CA VAL A 302 8.68 11.30 -31.06
C VAL A 302 7.31 10.75 -31.47
N LEU A 303 6.25 11.56 -31.36
CA LEU A 303 4.89 11.14 -31.68
C LEU A 303 4.37 11.74 -33.00
N ALA A 304 5.21 12.43 -33.76
CA ALA A 304 4.77 13.15 -34.98
C ALA A 304 4.15 12.23 -36.04
N GLU A 305 4.49 10.93 -36.04
CA GLU A 305 3.87 9.95 -36.95
C GLU A 305 2.38 9.68 -36.65
N PHE A 306 1.93 9.95 -35.41
CA PHE A 306 0.56 9.71 -34.97
C PHE A 306 -0.37 10.91 -35.17
N GLY A 307 0.16 12.09 -35.48
CA GLY A 307 -0.62 13.31 -35.71
C GLY A 307 0.10 14.59 -35.30
N ARG A 308 -0.65 15.69 -35.19
CA ARG A 308 -0.14 16.95 -34.64
C ARG A 308 -0.05 16.81 -33.13
N ILE A 309 1.11 17.12 -32.56
CA ILE A 309 1.38 16.94 -31.14
C ILE A 309 1.39 18.31 -30.45
N ASP A 310 0.55 18.47 -29.44
CA ASP A 310 0.61 19.59 -28.51
C ASP A 310 1.15 19.07 -27.17
N MET A 311 2.15 19.75 -26.61
CA MET A 311 2.65 19.47 -25.27
C MET A 311 1.92 20.36 -24.27
N ALA A 312 1.26 19.77 -23.28
CA ALA A 312 0.68 20.51 -22.16
C ALA A 312 1.70 20.53 -21.03
N THR A 313 2.54 21.57 -21.02
CA THR A 313 3.69 21.74 -20.12
C THR A 313 3.30 22.05 -18.69
N ASP A 314 2.13 22.66 -18.51
CA ASP A 314 1.70 23.25 -17.25
C ASP A 314 0.31 22.77 -16.83
N GLU A 315 -0.17 21.61 -17.29
CA GLU A 315 -1.47 21.07 -16.89
C GLU A 315 -1.31 19.77 -16.08
N GLY A 316 -2.06 19.65 -14.98
CA GLY A 316 -1.97 18.54 -14.03
C GLY A 316 -1.07 18.83 -12.84
N ASN A 317 -0.58 17.76 -12.20
CA ASN A 317 0.33 17.89 -11.05
C ASN A 317 1.74 18.22 -11.54
N PHE A 318 2.55 18.84 -10.69
CA PHE A 318 3.91 19.31 -11.02
C PHE A 318 4.91 18.17 -11.32
N ASP A 319 4.56 16.92 -11.01
CA ASP A 319 5.30 15.69 -11.35
C ASP A 319 4.89 15.07 -12.70
N THR A 320 3.95 15.68 -13.43
CA THR A 320 3.43 15.17 -14.71
C THR A 320 3.76 16.05 -15.91
N CYS A 321 3.73 15.46 -17.11
CA CYS A 321 3.70 16.17 -18.38
C CYS A 321 2.92 15.38 -19.44
N ASP A 322 2.11 16.05 -20.25
CA ASP A 322 1.24 15.42 -21.25
C ASP A 322 1.63 15.79 -22.68
N LEU A 323 1.74 14.80 -23.56
CA LEU A 323 1.68 14.96 -25.02
C LEU A 323 0.27 14.60 -25.51
N ARG A 324 -0.39 15.51 -26.21
CA ARG A 324 -1.72 15.31 -26.79
C ARG A 324 -1.61 15.11 -28.28
N VAL A 325 -2.12 13.99 -28.77
CA VAL A 325 -2.18 13.66 -30.19
C VAL A 325 -3.48 14.20 -30.75
N ARG A 326 -3.40 15.08 -31.74
CA ARG A 326 -4.54 15.63 -32.46
C ARG A 326 -4.51 15.26 -33.92
N LEU A 327 -5.69 14.96 -34.47
CA LEU A 327 -5.83 14.80 -35.91
C LEU A 327 -5.94 16.16 -36.60
N PRO A 328 -5.34 16.32 -37.80
CA PRO A 328 -5.64 17.45 -38.66
C PRO A 328 -7.12 17.43 -39.05
N GLY A 329 -7.79 18.57 -38.89
CA GLY A 329 -9.20 18.79 -39.24
C GLY A 329 -9.41 20.27 -39.55
N GLU A 330 -10.42 20.61 -40.36
CA GLU A 330 -10.59 21.97 -40.89
C GLU A 330 -11.00 22.99 -39.81
N ASP A 331 -11.82 22.61 -38.83
CA ASP A 331 -12.38 23.54 -37.84
C ASP A 331 -12.07 23.18 -36.38
N PHE A 332 -11.70 21.93 -36.11
CA PHE A 332 -11.36 21.47 -34.77
C PHE A 332 -10.31 20.38 -34.90
N HIS A 333 -9.22 20.49 -34.15
CA HIS A 333 -8.21 19.45 -34.02
C HIS A 333 -8.56 18.61 -32.79
N PRO A 334 -9.41 17.56 -32.89
CA PRO A 334 -9.78 16.78 -31.72
C PRO A 334 -8.57 16.05 -31.17
N GLU A 335 -8.41 16.08 -29.85
CA GLU A 335 -7.50 15.16 -29.16
C GLU A 335 -8.02 13.74 -29.39
N VAL A 336 -7.22 12.89 -30.04
CA VAL A 336 -7.53 11.48 -30.31
C VAL A 336 -6.67 10.53 -29.47
N GLY A 337 -5.58 11.03 -28.89
CA GLY A 337 -4.72 10.26 -28.01
C GLY A 337 -3.95 11.17 -27.06
N ARG A 338 -3.37 10.56 -26.03
CA ARG A 338 -2.57 11.23 -25.03
C ARG A 338 -1.46 10.31 -24.55
N VAL A 339 -0.28 10.85 -24.30
CA VAL A 339 0.74 10.20 -23.48
C VAL A 339 1.01 11.08 -22.27
N ARG A 340 0.83 10.53 -21.08
CA ARG A 340 1.18 11.18 -19.81
C ARG A 340 2.44 10.56 -19.25
N LEU A 341 3.45 11.38 -18.95
CA LEU A 341 4.59 11.00 -18.15
C LEU A 341 4.37 11.46 -16.71
N THR A 342 4.66 10.61 -15.74
CA THR A 342 4.59 10.90 -14.30
C THR A 342 5.88 10.46 -13.63
N LEU A 343 6.49 11.35 -12.85
CA LEU A 343 7.60 10.98 -11.96
C LEU A 343 7.03 10.52 -10.61
N SER A 344 7.61 9.48 -10.04
CA SER A 344 7.15 8.92 -8.77
C SER A 344 8.30 8.37 -7.94
N GLU A 345 8.25 8.62 -6.63
CA GLU A 345 9.10 7.95 -5.64
C GLU A 345 8.46 6.65 -5.13
N ALA A 346 7.23 6.34 -5.59
CA ALA A 346 6.57 5.10 -5.25
C ALA A 346 7.27 3.92 -5.96
N PRO A 347 7.32 2.75 -5.30
CA PRO A 347 7.83 1.55 -5.93
C PRO A 347 7.05 1.24 -7.22
N PRO A 348 7.70 0.57 -8.19
CA PRO A 348 7.09 0.28 -9.49
C PRO A 348 5.77 -0.48 -9.38
N PRO A 349 4.89 -0.33 -10.40
CA PRO A 349 3.62 -1.04 -10.42
C PRO A 349 3.85 -2.54 -10.23
N GLU A 350 3.06 -3.08 -9.30
CA GLU A 350 3.04 -4.47 -8.87
C GLU A 350 3.12 -5.44 -10.05
N GLN A 351 4.20 -6.24 -10.18
CA GLN A 351 4.20 -7.29 -11.19
C GLN A 351 3.13 -8.32 -10.85
N ASN A 352 2.16 -8.47 -11.72
CA ASN A 352 1.16 -9.52 -11.58
C ASN A 352 1.06 -10.28 -12.90
N SER A 353 0.09 -11.18 -13.02
CA SER A 353 -0.14 -11.91 -14.27
C SER A 353 -0.39 -11.00 -15.48
N GLN A 354 -0.70 -9.72 -15.24
CA GLN A 354 -0.89 -8.68 -16.23
C GLN A 354 0.35 -7.84 -16.50
N THR A 355 1.53 -8.12 -15.96
CA THR A 355 2.72 -7.30 -16.23
C THR A 355 3.90 -8.14 -16.69
N THR A 356 4.76 -7.57 -17.53
CA THR A 356 6.05 -8.14 -17.91
C THR A 356 7.17 -7.17 -17.56
N VAL A 357 8.31 -7.70 -17.10
CA VAL A 357 9.51 -6.88 -16.86
C VAL A 357 10.61 -7.27 -17.83
N THR A 358 11.08 -6.26 -18.55
CA THR A 358 12.14 -6.40 -19.54
C THR A 358 13.29 -5.52 -19.12
N ARG A 359 14.51 -6.08 -19.05
CA ARG A 359 15.71 -5.30 -18.72
C ARG A 359 16.36 -4.84 -20.02
N VAL A 360 16.52 -3.53 -20.18
CA VAL A 360 17.11 -2.91 -21.38
C VAL A 360 18.21 -1.97 -20.89
N GLY A 361 19.45 -2.28 -21.23
CA GLY A 361 20.61 -1.58 -20.67
C GLY A 361 20.67 -1.72 -19.14
N ASN A 362 20.78 -0.58 -18.45
CA ASN A 362 20.83 -0.52 -16.99
C ASN A 362 19.46 -0.38 -16.32
N LEU A 363 18.40 -0.21 -17.12
CA LEU A 363 17.05 0.07 -16.63
C LEU A 363 16.16 -1.16 -16.76
N ALA A 364 15.21 -1.30 -15.84
CA ALA A 364 14.12 -2.26 -15.95
C ALA A 364 12.86 -1.53 -16.40
N ILE A 365 12.16 -2.11 -17.37
CA ILE A 365 10.89 -1.58 -17.89
C ILE A 365 9.78 -2.55 -17.49
N VAL A 366 8.85 -2.07 -16.68
CA VAL A 366 7.60 -2.76 -16.37
C VAL A 366 6.58 -2.39 -17.44
N SER A 367 5.96 -3.40 -18.04
CA SER A 367 4.92 -3.25 -19.06
C SER A 367 3.66 -3.92 -18.57
N GLU A 368 2.57 -3.16 -18.42
CA GLU A 368 1.26 -3.76 -18.16
C GLU A 368 0.66 -4.35 -19.44
N ARG A 369 -0.25 -5.32 -19.28
CA ARG A 369 -0.97 -5.97 -20.37
C ARG A 369 -1.72 -4.88 -21.14
N PRO A 370 -1.66 -4.93 -22.47
CA PRO A 370 -2.36 -3.97 -23.30
C PRO A 370 -3.85 -3.91 -22.94
N GLY A 371 -4.31 -2.73 -22.53
CA GLY A 371 -5.73 -2.43 -22.42
C GLY A 371 -6.29 -1.96 -23.75
N SER A 372 -7.62 -2.00 -23.90
CA SER A 372 -8.29 -1.49 -25.11
C SER A 372 -8.33 0.04 -25.18
N THR A 373 -7.95 0.78 -24.15
CA THR A 373 -7.96 2.26 -24.18
C THR A 373 -6.73 2.88 -23.52
N ARG A 374 -5.93 2.07 -22.82
CA ARG A 374 -4.77 2.51 -22.07
C ARG A 374 -3.66 1.48 -22.12
N CYS A 375 -2.42 1.95 -22.05
CA CYS A 375 -1.22 1.13 -21.97
C CYS A 375 -0.21 1.81 -21.05
N ILE A 376 0.29 1.08 -20.06
CA ILE A 376 1.23 1.61 -19.06
C ILE A 376 2.60 0.98 -19.28
N ARG A 377 3.62 1.84 -19.19
CA ARG A 377 5.04 1.49 -19.09
C ARG A 377 5.61 2.20 -17.88
N ALA A 378 6.48 1.55 -17.13
CA ALA A 378 7.22 2.19 -16.06
C ALA A 378 8.70 1.86 -16.16
N LEU A 379 9.55 2.88 -16.23
CA LEU A 379 10.99 2.72 -16.12
C LEU A 379 11.37 2.77 -14.63
N ILE A 380 12.12 1.76 -14.18
CA ILE A 380 12.67 1.70 -12.82
C ILE A 380 14.09 2.27 -12.86
N LEU A 381 14.29 3.37 -12.14
CA LEU A 381 15.59 4.02 -11.98
C LEU A 381 16.42 3.31 -10.90
N SER A 382 17.73 3.57 -10.86
CA SER A 382 18.64 2.88 -9.93
C SER A 382 18.42 3.25 -8.45
N ASP A 383 17.75 4.36 -8.18
CA ASP A 383 17.35 4.86 -6.86
C ASP A 383 15.95 4.38 -6.44
N ALA A 384 15.36 3.47 -7.21
CA ALA A 384 13.99 2.95 -7.07
C ALA A 384 12.87 3.96 -7.35
N ALA A 385 13.19 5.19 -7.79
CA ALA A 385 12.19 6.06 -8.38
C ALA A 385 11.72 5.50 -9.74
N THR A 386 10.54 5.95 -10.16
CA THR A 386 9.90 5.46 -11.37
C THR A 386 9.47 6.58 -12.30
N VAL A 387 9.62 6.34 -13.60
CA VAL A 387 9.05 7.17 -14.66
C VAL A 387 7.92 6.37 -15.29
N GLU A 388 6.69 6.70 -14.93
CA GLU A 388 5.50 6.07 -15.48
C GLU A 388 5.07 6.80 -16.76
N ILE A 389 4.76 6.03 -17.79
CA ILE A 389 4.32 6.50 -19.10
C ILE A 389 2.99 5.80 -19.41
N LEU A 390 1.93 6.60 -19.46
CA LEU A 390 0.57 6.16 -19.73
C LEU A 390 0.13 6.65 -21.11
N GLY A 391 0.08 5.73 -22.07
CA GLY A 391 -0.57 5.95 -23.36
C GLY A 391 -2.07 5.75 -23.24
N GLN A 392 -2.86 6.70 -23.75
CA GLN A 392 -4.31 6.66 -23.75
C GLN A 392 -4.87 6.93 -25.15
N ARG A 393 -5.91 6.19 -25.51
CA ARG A 393 -6.65 6.35 -26.75
C ARG A 393 -8.04 6.91 -26.49
N LYS A 394 -8.43 7.93 -27.25
CA LYS A 394 -9.85 8.31 -27.44
C LYS A 394 -10.42 7.60 -28.68
N PRO A 395 -11.76 7.52 -28.85
CA PRO A 395 -12.36 6.84 -30.00
C PRO A 395 -11.77 7.32 -31.34
N GLY A 396 -11.33 6.38 -32.18
CA GLY A 396 -10.69 6.69 -33.47
C GLY A 396 -9.20 7.05 -33.39
N GLY A 397 -8.61 7.06 -32.21
CA GLY A 397 -7.20 7.38 -32.01
C GLY A 397 -6.22 6.23 -32.24
N PRO A 398 -4.90 6.54 -32.23
CA PRO A 398 -3.82 5.57 -32.39
C PRO A 398 -3.81 4.52 -31.27
N ASP A 399 -3.08 3.43 -31.49
CA ASP A 399 -2.88 2.39 -30.47
C ASP A 399 -2.20 2.97 -29.21
N PRO A 400 -2.81 2.83 -28.01
CA PRO A 400 -2.22 3.36 -26.79
C PRO A 400 -0.86 2.76 -26.45
N CYS A 401 -0.59 1.50 -26.85
CA CYS A 401 0.72 0.90 -26.60
C CYS A 401 1.78 1.43 -27.56
N ALA A 402 1.48 1.59 -28.84
CA ALA A 402 2.39 2.26 -29.78
C ALA A 402 2.81 3.66 -29.29
N LEU A 403 1.86 4.44 -28.78
CA LEU A 403 2.13 5.74 -28.17
C LEU A 403 3.07 5.63 -26.93
N ALA A 404 2.75 4.73 -25.99
CA ALA A 404 3.53 4.55 -24.77
C ALA A 404 4.94 4.02 -25.07
N ASP A 405 5.07 3.08 -26.01
CA ASP A 405 6.34 2.44 -26.39
C ASP A 405 7.30 3.43 -27.07
N ALA A 406 6.79 4.29 -27.96
CA ALA A 406 7.58 5.34 -28.61
C ALA A 406 8.22 6.30 -27.58
N VAL A 407 7.41 6.79 -26.63
CA VAL A 407 7.89 7.68 -25.56
C VAL A 407 8.83 6.92 -24.61
N THR A 408 8.52 5.67 -24.27
CA THR A 408 9.37 4.84 -23.39
C THR A 408 10.77 4.66 -23.96
N ALA A 409 10.89 4.41 -25.27
CA ALA A 409 12.17 4.27 -25.94
C ALA A 409 13.01 5.55 -25.85
N HIS A 410 12.38 6.72 -26.09
CA HIS A 410 13.04 8.02 -26.00
C HIS A 410 13.50 8.37 -24.58
N VAL A 411 12.60 8.23 -23.59
CA VAL A 411 12.89 8.51 -22.18
C VAL A 411 14.02 7.63 -21.66
N ARG A 412 14.03 6.34 -22.03
CA ARG A 412 15.11 5.41 -21.68
C ARG A 412 16.46 5.94 -22.16
N GLU A 413 16.56 6.36 -23.42
CA GLU A 413 17.82 6.88 -23.98
C GLU A 413 18.28 8.18 -23.32
N LEU A 414 17.35 9.03 -22.87
CA LEU A 414 17.69 10.22 -22.09
C LEU A 414 18.24 9.85 -20.71
N VAL A 415 17.52 9.01 -19.98
CA VAL A 415 17.89 8.59 -18.61
C VAL A 415 19.17 7.74 -18.58
N GLU A 416 19.43 6.94 -19.60
CA GLU A 416 20.69 6.19 -19.72
C GLU A 416 21.91 7.11 -19.96
N ARG A 417 21.70 8.32 -20.51
CA ARG A 417 22.79 9.29 -20.77
C ARG A 417 23.15 10.14 -19.56
N GLY A 418 22.28 10.25 -18.56
CA GLY A 418 22.52 11.11 -17.41
C GLY A 418 21.31 11.23 -16.47
N PRO A 419 21.43 12.05 -15.42
CA PRO A 419 20.37 12.27 -14.45
C PRO A 419 19.15 12.91 -15.11
N ILE A 420 17.99 12.82 -14.45
CA ILE A 420 16.76 13.47 -14.89
C ILE A 420 17.00 14.99 -15.03
N PRO A 421 16.57 15.59 -16.16
CA PRO A 421 16.69 17.03 -16.39
C PRO A 421 16.07 17.87 -15.28
N ARG A 422 16.63 19.08 -15.10
CA ARG A 422 16.19 20.03 -14.07
C ARG A 422 15.47 21.21 -14.69
N ARG A 423 14.48 21.72 -13.97
CA ARG A 423 13.78 22.96 -14.32
C ARG A 423 14.80 24.10 -14.34
N SER A 424 14.69 24.98 -15.32
CA SER A 424 15.65 26.09 -15.55
C SER A 424 15.53 27.23 -14.52
N GLY A 425 14.48 27.23 -13.70
CA GLY A 425 14.26 28.23 -12.66
C GLY A 425 13.44 27.68 -11.49
N GLU A 426 13.50 28.39 -10.36
CA GLU A 426 12.68 28.07 -9.19
C GLU A 426 11.22 28.47 -9.41
N PHE A 427 10.30 27.74 -8.77
CA PHE A 427 8.91 28.17 -8.69
C PHE A 427 8.77 29.50 -7.96
N PRO A 428 7.81 30.37 -8.34
CA PRO A 428 7.49 31.59 -7.60
C PRO A 428 7.26 31.33 -6.10
N THR A 429 7.54 32.32 -5.26
CA THR A 429 7.41 32.19 -3.80
C THR A 429 5.99 31.91 -3.34
N ASP A 430 5.00 32.36 -4.12
CA ASP A 430 3.57 32.20 -3.92
C ASP A 430 2.99 31.03 -4.73
N SER A 431 3.82 30.10 -5.23
CA SER A 431 3.33 28.95 -5.98
C SER A 431 3.02 27.76 -5.07
N LEU A 432 1.93 27.02 -5.37
CA LEU A 432 1.61 25.74 -4.71
C LEU A 432 2.75 24.73 -4.80
N ALA A 433 3.62 24.83 -5.80
CA ALA A 433 4.79 23.97 -5.94
C ALA A 433 5.78 24.08 -4.77
N ARG A 434 5.75 25.18 -3.99
CA ARG A 434 6.56 25.35 -2.78
C ARG A 434 5.91 24.77 -1.52
N HIS A 435 4.62 24.43 -1.57
CA HIS A 435 3.90 23.89 -0.43
C HIS A 435 4.09 22.36 -0.32
N ASP A 436 4.08 21.85 0.92
CA ASP A 436 3.99 20.41 1.21
C ASP A 436 2.52 20.04 1.41
N ALA A 437 1.97 19.18 0.53
CA ALA A 437 0.59 18.69 0.61
C ALA A 437 0.33 17.88 1.88
N CYS A 438 1.33 17.14 2.37
CA CYS A 438 1.24 16.35 3.60
C CYS A 438 1.26 17.20 4.88
N ALA A 439 1.71 18.45 4.78
CA ALA A 439 1.72 19.37 5.91
C ALA A 439 0.43 20.19 6.03
N GLN A 440 -0.50 20.10 5.05
CA GLN A 440 -1.72 20.93 5.05
C GLN A 440 -2.76 20.49 6.08
N LEU A 441 -2.77 19.21 6.42
CA LEU A 441 -3.71 18.62 7.37
C LEU A 441 -2.93 18.04 8.53
N ASP A 442 -3.14 18.59 9.72
CA ASP A 442 -2.51 18.07 10.92
C ASP A 442 -3.18 16.78 11.42
N VAL A 443 -2.49 16.08 12.29
CA VAL A 443 -2.98 14.82 12.87
C VAL A 443 -4.32 15.03 13.59
N SER A 444 -4.53 16.21 14.19
CA SER A 444 -5.77 16.51 14.92
C SER A 444 -6.97 16.59 13.99
N THR A 445 -6.82 17.25 12.84
CA THR A 445 -7.84 17.40 11.81
C THR A 445 -8.16 16.05 11.18
N LEU A 446 -7.13 15.28 10.81
CA LEU A 446 -7.28 13.96 10.21
C LEU A 446 -7.90 12.94 11.17
N SER A 447 -7.62 13.05 12.48
CA SER A 447 -8.18 12.14 13.48
C SER A 447 -9.70 12.23 13.66
N LYS A 448 -10.33 13.28 13.13
CA LYS A 448 -11.80 13.40 13.08
C LYS A 448 -12.42 12.44 12.06
N VAL A 449 -11.65 12.01 11.05
CA VAL A 449 -12.12 11.07 10.02
C VAL A 449 -12.02 9.65 10.57
N PRO A 450 -13.14 8.92 10.72
CA PRO A 450 -13.13 7.59 11.33
C PRO A 450 -12.19 6.61 10.62
N GLY A 451 -11.31 5.98 11.40
CA GLY A 451 -10.41 4.91 10.93
C GLY A 451 -9.24 5.38 10.05
N LEU A 452 -9.13 6.67 9.74
CA LEU A 452 -8.07 7.23 8.90
C LEU A 452 -6.71 7.19 9.61
N ASP A 453 -5.68 6.68 8.94
CA ASP A 453 -4.32 6.68 9.50
C ASP A 453 -3.62 8.01 9.24
N ALA A 454 -3.75 8.94 10.18
CA ALA A 454 -3.16 10.27 10.10
C ALA A 454 -1.61 10.29 10.18
N LEU A 455 -0.98 9.22 10.68
CA LEU A 455 0.46 9.20 10.97
C LEU A 455 1.31 8.67 9.81
N ARG A 456 0.70 7.98 8.85
CA ARG A 456 1.40 7.33 7.73
C ARG A 456 0.79 7.74 6.38
N PRO A 457 1.00 8.99 5.96
CA PRO A 457 0.60 9.40 4.62
C PRO A 457 1.40 8.65 3.54
N VAL A 458 0.73 8.34 2.44
CA VAL A 458 1.36 8.03 1.16
C VAL A 458 1.73 9.36 0.51
N ARG A 459 3.04 9.64 0.44
CA ARG A 459 3.59 10.86 -0.14
C ARG A 459 3.70 10.69 -1.65
N GLY A 460 3.24 11.68 -2.39
CA GLY A 460 3.54 11.79 -3.81
C GLY A 460 4.87 12.50 -4.05
N PHE A 461 5.29 12.49 -5.31
CA PHE A 461 6.53 13.10 -5.76
C PHE A 461 6.61 14.59 -5.38
N GLY A 462 7.74 15.02 -4.81
CA GLY A 462 7.95 16.40 -4.37
C GLY A 462 7.02 16.87 -3.23
N ASN A 463 6.26 15.94 -2.63
CA ASN A 463 5.14 16.21 -1.72
C ASN A 463 4.05 17.11 -2.31
N TRP A 464 3.83 17.09 -3.63
CA TRP A 464 2.72 17.82 -4.28
C TRP A 464 1.40 17.06 -4.25
N SER A 465 1.44 15.82 -3.78
CA SER A 465 0.25 15.07 -3.39
C SER A 465 0.50 14.30 -2.12
N CYS A 466 -0.57 14.07 -1.37
CA CYS A 466 -0.55 13.32 -0.14
C CYS A 466 -1.87 12.58 0.05
N ARG A 467 -1.79 11.31 0.42
CA ARG A 467 -2.97 10.48 0.66
C ARG A 467 -2.90 9.81 2.02
N TRP A 468 -3.98 9.88 2.77
CA TRP A 468 -4.19 9.14 4.00
C TRP A 468 -5.25 8.07 3.74
N ASN A 469 -4.94 6.82 4.07
CA ASN A 469 -5.86 5.71 3.90
C ASN A 469 -6.39 5.29 5.28
N SER A 470 -7.64 4.83 5.31
CA SER A 470 -8.24 4.23 6.50
C SER A 470 -8.23 2.71 6.41
N THR A 471 -8.56 2.07 7.54
CA THR A 471 -8.77 0.62 7.55
C THR A 471 -10.14 0.18 7.00
N ILE A 472 -11.04 1.12 6.71
CA ILE A 472 -12.44 0.86 6.33
C ILE A 472 -12.78 1.50 4.96
N ASP A 473 -11.84 1.44 4.02
CA ASP A 473 -11.96 1.94 2.63
C ASP A 473 -12.33 3.42 2.47
N SER A 474 -12.17 4.21 3.54
CA SER A 474 -12.16 5.67 3.46
C SER A 474 -10.75 6.19 3.18
N HIS A 475 -10.62 7.32 2.49
CA HIS A 475 -9.35 7.99 2.23
C HIS A 475 -9.53 9.49 2.13
N VAL A 476 -8.45 10.22 2.45
CA VAL A 476 -8.31 11.65 2.19
C VAL A 476 -7.14 11.84 1.24
N THR A 477 -7.31 12.65 0.21
CA THR A 477 -6.23 13.07 -0.68
C THR A 477 -6.16 14.59 -0.70
N VAL A 478 -4.95 15.14 -0.60
CA VAL A 478 -4.64 16.54 -0.93
C VAL A 478 -3.65 16.52 -2.09
N ARG A 479 -3.91 17.28 -3.14
CA ARG A 479 -3.06 17.33 -4.34
C ARG A 479 -3.06 18.73 -4.93
N TYR A 480 -1.94 19.16 -5.51
CA TYR A 480 -1.85 20.44 -6.21
C TYR A 480 -1.75 20.25 -7.71
N ASP A 481 -2.54 21.02 -8.44
CA ASP A 481 -2.58 20.98 -9.89
C ASP A 481 -2.46 22.38 -10.48
N ARG A 482 -2.05 22.42 -11.74
CA ARG A 482 -2.37 23.51 -12.64
C ARG A 482 -3.44 23.05 -13.61
N ASP A 483 -4.50 23.82 -13.72
CA ASP A 483 -5.69 23.47 -14.49
C ASP A 483 -6.37 24.77 -14.96
N PRO A 484 -7.24 24.74 -15.97
CA PRO A 484 -8.06 25.90 -16.31
C PRO A 484 -8.86 26.41 -15.09
N PRO A 485 -9.04 27.74 -14.94
CA PRO A 485 -9.85 28.33 -13.87
C PRO A 485 -11.23 27.67 -13.81
N LYS A 486 -11.69 27.34 -12.60
CA LYS A 486 -12.93 26.59 -12.42
C LYS A 486 -14.15 27.49 -12.51
N THR A 487 -15.25 26.91 -12.99
CA THR A 487 -16.52 27.57 -13.20
C THR A 487 -17.65 26.83 -12.47
N ALA A 488 -18.86 27.39 -12.50
CA ALA A 488 -20.04 26.72 -11.96
C ALA A 488 -20.38 25.39 -12.67
N GLU A 489 -19.82 25.13 -13.85
CA GLU A 489 -19.96 23.84 -14.55
C GLU A 489 -19.07 22.75 -13.92
N ASP A 490 -17.98 23.13 -13.26
CA ASP A 490 -17.04 22.20 -12.64
C ASP A 490 -17.51 21.72 -11.26
N GLY A 491 -18.45 22.42 -10.64
CA GLY A 491 -19.02 22.07 -9.35
C GLY A 491 -19.81 23.21 -8.72
N GLN A 492 -20.41 22.92 -7.57
CA GLN A 492 -21.11 23.93 -6.78
C GLN A 492 -20.09 24.95 -6.25
N PRO A 493 -20.24 26.25 -6.56
CA PRO A 493 -19.33 27.29 -6.09
C PRO A 493 -19.49 27.53 -4.58
N LEU A 494 -18.37 27.78 -3.92
CA LEU A 494 -18.24 28.17 -2.52
C LEU A 494 -17.00 29.06 -2.33
N VAL A 495 -16.85 29.67 -1.15
CA VAL A 495 -15.67 30.46 -0.80
C VAL A 495 -15.08 29.89 0.49
N LEU A 496 -13.82 29.46 0.43
CA LEU A 496 -13.10 28.88 1.57
C LEU A 496 -11.90 29.76 1.92
N ALA A 497 -11.89 30.32 3.13
CA ALA A 497 -10.85 31.25 3.59
C ALA A 497 -10.55 32.40 2.61
N GLY A 498 -11.57 32.89 1.89
CA GLY A 498 -11.44 33.96 0.89
C GLY A 498 -11.07 33.50 -0.53
N LEU A 499 -10.76 32.21 -0.71
CA LEU A 499 -10.42 31.64 -2.02
C LEU A 499 -11.67 31.11 -2.74
N PRO A 500 -11.83 31.37 -4.06
CA PRO A 500 -12.86 30.71 -4.87
C PRO A 500 -12.67 29.20 -4.81
N SER A 501 -13.76 28.45 -4.62
CA SER A 501 -13.71 27.00 -4.45
C SER A 501 -14.93 26.34 -5.07
N PHE A 502 -14.77 25.11 -5.54
CA PHE A 502 -15.80 24.38 -6.27
C PHE A 502 -15.91 22.96 -5.73
N ARG A 503 -17.10 22.57 -5.30
CA ARG A 503 -17.39 21.25 -4.74
C ARG A 503 -18.16 20.41 -5.74
N ARG A 504 -17.66 19.21 -6.01
CA ARG A 504 -18.30 18.23 -6.88
C ARG A 504 -18.47 16.89 -6.17
N THR A 505 -19.70 16.38 -6.15
CA THR A 505 -20.00 14.98 -5.85
C THR A 505 -19.61 14.13 -7.06
N GLY A 506 -18.87 13.03 -6.86
CA GLY A 506 -18.48 12.12 -7.94
C GLY A 506 -19.69 11.70 -8.79
N ALA A 507 -19.59 11.90 -10.12
CA ALA A 507 -20.71 11.72 -11.04
C ALA A 507 -20.94 10.26 -11.45
N THR A 508 -19.92 9.40 -11.39
CA THR A 508 -20.00 7.99 -11.78
C THR A 508 -18.70 7.29 -11.39
N SER A 509 -18.81 6.10 -10.78
CA SER A 509 -17.75 5.11 -10.48
C SER A 509 -16.81 5.28 -9.28
N THR A 510 -16.60 6.47 -8.72
CA THR A 510 -15.80 6.62 -7.48
C THR A 510 -16.63 7.32 -6.40
N ASP A 511 -16.86 6.64 -5.28
CA ASP A 511 -17.65 7.10 -4.13
C ASP A 511 -16.92 8.22 -3.35
N GLU A 512 -16.66 9.35 -4.02
CA GLU A 512 -15.80 10.42 -3.53
C GLU A 512 -16.46 11.80 -3.69
N CYS A 513 -16.15 12.72 -2.77
CA CYS A 513 -16.42 14.14 -2.94
C CYS A 513 -15.11 14.90 -3.14
N THR A 514 -15.07 15.76 -4.15
CA THR A 514 -13.92 16.58 -4.49
C THR A 514 -14.22 18.05 -4.24
N VAL A 515 -13.28 18.76 -3.61
CA VAL A 515 -13.31 20.21 -3.45
C VAL A 515 -12.04 20.77 -4.09
N GLN A 516 -12.20 21.69 -5.04
CA GLN A 516 -11.12 22.35 -5.76
C GLN A 516 -11.02 23.79 -5.27
N ILE A 517 -9.88 24.18 -4.71
CA ILE A 517 -9.61 25.51 -4.17
C ILE A 517 -8.71 26.22 -5.18
N GLN A 518 -9.22 27.25 -5.84
CA GLN A 518 -8.42 28.07 -6.74
C GLN A 518 -7.55 29.01 -5.92
N TYR A 519 -6.25 28.71 -5.85
CA TYR A 519 -5.31 29.43 -4.98
C TYR A 519 -4.85 30.73 -5.63
N ARG A 520 -4.44 30.65 -6.91
CA ARG A 520 -4.05 31.82 -7.70
C ARG A 520 -4.19 31.54 -9.19
N ASP A 521 -4.30 32.61 -9.97
CA ASP A 521 -4.21 32.54 -11.42
C ASP A 521 -2.75 32.33 -11.85
N PHE A 522 -2.57 31.64 -12.97
CA PHE A 522 -1.27 31.28 -13.50
C PHE A 522 -1.29 31.33 -15.04
N THR A 523 -0.28 31.93 -15.65
CA THR A 523 -0.14 31.90 -17.11
C THR A 523 0.95 30.88 -17.48
N GLY A 524 0.57 29.87 -18.24
CA GLY A 524 1.48 28.81 -18.69
C GLY A 524 2.56 29.31 -19.64
N VAL A 525 3.58 28.49 -19.87
CA VAL A 525 4.71 28.84 -20.76
C VAL A 525 4.23 29.11 -22.20
N SER A 526 3.17 28.43 -22.62
CA SER A 526 2.52 28.61 -23.93
C SER A 526 1.52 29.78 -23.96
N GLY A 527 1.34 30.51 -22.86
CA GLY A 527 0.37 31.61 -22.73
C GLY A 527 -1.03 31.18 -22.30
N ASP A 528 -1.24 29.90 -21.96
CA ASP A 528 -2.53 29.38 -21.50
C ASP A 528 -2.94 30.04 -20.16
N GLU A 529 -4.21 30.46 -20.07
CA GLU A 529 -4.80 30.92 -18.82
C GLU A 529 -5.17 29.71 -17.96
N LEU A 530 -4.41 29.52 -16.89
CA LEU A 530 -4.56 28.43 -15.94
C LEU A 530 -4.71 29.02 -14.52
N ALA A 531 -4.88 28.14 -13.56
CA ALA A 531 -4.83 28.44 -12.15
C ALA A 531 -4.09 27.33 -11.42
N GLU A 532 -3.40 27.70 -10.34
CA GLU A 532 -2.89 26.72 -9.37
C GLU A 532 -4.02 26.38 -8.40
N ILE A 533 -4.39 25.10 -8.35
CA ILE A 533 -5.58 24.59 -7.66
C ILE A 533 -5.15 23.54 -6.64
N ALA A 534 -5.58 23.72 -5.39
CA ALA A 534 -5.49 22.67 -4.38
C ALA A 534 -6.76 21.81 -4.41
N VAL A 535 -6.59 20.53 -4.70
CA VAL A 535 -7.66 19.54 -4.78
C VAL A 535 -7.68 18.72 -3.50
N VAL A 536 -8.81 18.75 -2.80
CA VAL A 536 -9.07 17.93 -1.61
C VAL A 536 -10.16 16.92 -1.95
N GLN A 537 -9.85 15.64 -1.77
CA GLN A 537 -10.78 14.55 -2.02
C GLN A 537 -11.00 13.76 -0.76
N PHE A 538 -12.25 13.40 -0.51
CA PHE A 538 -12.60 12.44 0.53
C PHE A 538 -13.47 11.34 -0.07
N GLY A 539 -12.96 10.12 0.00
CA GLY A 539 -13.70 8.90 -0.26
C GLY A 539 -14.06 8.22 1.05
N GLY A 540 -15.27 7.69 1.13
CA GLY A 540 -15.81 7.08 2.34
C GLY A 540 -17.08 7.75 2.84
N ALA A 541 -17.51 7.37 4.04
CA ALA A 541 -18.80 7.71 4.65
C ALA A 541 -20.04 7.09 3.96
N PRO A 542 -21.10 6.78 4.74
CA PRO A 542 -22.27 6.04 4.26
C PRO A 542 -23.17 6.84 3.31
N THR A 543 -23.15 8.17 3.34
CA THR A 543 -24.00 9.00 2.47
C THR A 543 -23.19 10.07 1.72
N PRO A 544 -23.62 10.46 0.50
CA PRO A 544 -22.99 11.53 -0.27
C PRO A 544 -22.93 12.87 0.48
N GLU A 545 -23.97 13.21 1.26
CA GLU A 545 -24.03 14.46 2.01
C GLU A 545 -22.95 14.53 3.09
N LEU A 546 -22.78 13.45 3.87
CA LEU A 546 -21.77 13.39 4.93
C LEU A 546 -20.36 13.36 4.35
N ARG A 547 -20.18 12.68 3.21
CA ARG A 547 -18.93 12.66 2.46
C ARG A 547 -18.53 14.06 2.00
N CYS A 548 -19.45 14.79 1.39
CA CYS A 548 -19.16 16.16 0.95
C CYS A 548 -19.03 17.16 2.10
N ALA A 549 -19.75 16.99 3.21
CA ALA A 549 -19.55 17.79 4.40
C ALA A 549 -18.11 17.62 4.94
N THR A 550 -17.65 16.38 5.08
CA THR A 550 -16.29 16.04 5.51
C THR A 550 -15.24 16.61 4.55
N ALA A 551 -15.42 16.40 3.24
CA ALA A 551 -14.51 16.95 2.22
C ALA A 551 -14.41 18.48 2.32
N THR A 552 -15.54 19.17 2.56
CA THR A 552 -15.59 20.63 2.68
C THR A 552 -14.90 21.12 3.96
N GLU A 553 -15.05 20.42 5.09
CA GLU A 553 -14.36 20.77 6.34
C GLU A 553 -12.84 20.63 6.20
N LEU A 554 -12.38 19.52 5.60
CA LEU A 554 -10.96 19.31 5.30
C LEU A 554 -10.43 20.39 4.35
N ALA A 555 -11.16 20.68 3.26
CA ALA A 555 -10.80 21.74 2.33
C ALA A 555 -10.75 23.14 2.97
N THR A 556 -11.64 23.42 3.92
CA THR A 556 -11.59 24.68 4.68
C THR A 556 -10.29 24.83 5.45
N THR A 557 -9.80 23.73 6.04
CA THR A 557 -8.53 23.70 6.77
C THR A 557 -7.34 23.91 5.83
N VAL A 558 -7.35 23.26 4.67
CA VAL A 558 -6.32 23.44 3.63
C VAL A 558 -6.31 24.89 3.13
N ALA A 559 -7.47 25.45 2.76
CA ALA A 559 -7.58 26.83 2.28
C ALA A 559 -7.04 27.84 3.31
N ALA A 560 -7.41 27.69 4.58
CA ALA A 560 -6.90 28.54 5.66
C ALA A 560 -5.39 28.39 5.86
N SER A 561 -4.82 27.23 5.55
CA SER A 561 -3.38 26.99 5.62
C SER A 561 -2.60 27.65 4.49
N LEU A 562 -3.16 27.68 3.28
CA LEU A 562 -2.52 28.27 2.10
C LEU A 562 -2.43 29.80 2.14
N VAL A 563 -3.33 30.47 2.86
CA VAL A 563 -3.37 31.94 2.99
C VAL A 563 -2.62 32.47 4.21
N ARG A 564 -2.01 31.61 5.02
CA ARG A 564 -1.14 31.98 6.15
C ARG A 564 0.29 32.16 5.66
#